data_AF-A0A6J6TXP1-F1
#
_entry.id   AF-A0A6J6TXP1-F1
#
_cell.length_a   1.000
_cell.length_b   1.000
_cell.length_c   1.000
_cell.angle_alpha   90.00
_cell.angle_beta   90.00
_cell.angle_gamma   90.00
#
_symmetry.space_group_name_H-M   'P 1'
#
loop_
_entity.id
_entity.type
_entity.pdbx_description
1 polymer ?
#
loop_
_entity_poly.entity_id
_entity_poly.type
_entity_poly.pdbx_seq_one_letter_code
_entity_poly.pdbx_strand_id
1 'polypeptide(L)'
;MLSRVNALVHVDDVPRIEAYRALVSGAVVNLDDQQCALYATMLHHTLWSPAKREWHGQGQDRLLEGLELLHRESAVVEELMQVFDEAHERIKHVSFPLAGSLADLPIRVHARYSRAEMLAGIRWADVDTGVAGQVAGVRFVPRIQADVFDVTWQKSERDYSPITMYRDYAISPTLLNWESQHAAHRDSQAVRRYVNHESAGTHVLIFARESKSWEFASARPFLFLGDARYISHSGERPVTFRWELQRPLPADFFTASEVLAG
;
A
#
# COMPACT_ATOMS: atom_id res chain seq x y z
N MET A 1 -12.62 -17.06 -11.77
CA MET A 1 -11.25 -16.69 -11.33
C MET A 1 -10.63 -15.65 -12.27
N LEU A 2 -10.78 -15.83 -13.59
CA LEU A 2 -10.34 -14.91 -14.67
C LEU A 2 -10.57 -13.40 -14.44
N SER A 3 -11.67 -12.98 -13.80
CA SER A 3 -12.00 -11.55 -13.66
C SER A 3 -11.09 -10.72 -12.75
N ARG A 4 -10.06 -11.32 -12.13
CA ARG A 4 -9.14 -10.65 -11.20
C ARG A 4 -7.67 -10.67 -11.60
N VAL A 5 -7.31 -11.31 -12.73
CA VAL A 5 -5.93 -11.31 -13.24
C VAL A 5 -5.45 -9.88 -13.54
N ASN A 6 -6.32 -9.07 -14.15
CA ASN A 6 -6.05 -7.64 -14.42
C ASN A 6 -5.79 -6.80 -13.15
N ALA A 7 -6.22 -7.27 -11.98
CA ALA A 7 -5.96 -6.57 -10.72
C ALA A 7 -4.49 -6.66 -10.27
N LEU A 8 -3.62 -7.37 -11.00
CA LEU A 8 -2.18 -7.50 -10.72
C LEU A 8 -1.29 -6.73 -11.71
N VAL A 9 -1.88 -6.07 -12.72
CA VAL A 9 -1.12 -5.32 -13.75
C VAL A 9 -0.30 -4.16 -13.16
N HIS A 10 -0.62 -3.71 -11.95
CA HIS A 10 0.12 -2.63 -11.28
C HIS A 10 1.36 -3.07 -10.53
N VAL A 11 1.62 -4.37 -10.41
CA VAL A 11 2.79 -4.88 -9.69
C VAL A 11 4.05 -4.38 -10.41
N ASP A 12 4.88 -3.61 -9.72
CA ASP A 12 5.98 -2.86 -10.35
C ASP A 12 7.30 -2.96 -9.56
N ASP A 13 7.49 -4.06 -8.83
CA ASP A 13 8.75 -4.37 -8.16
C ASP A 13 9.21 -5.81 -8.40
N VAL A 14 10.48 -5.94 -8.76
CA VAL A 14 11.09 -7.22 -9.16
C VAL A 14 10.92 -8.31 -8.09
N PRO A 15 11.22 -8.08 -6.79
CA PRO A 15 11.11 -9.14 -5.78
C PRO A 15 9.69 -9.71 -5.65
N ARG A 16 8.65 -8.86 -5.69
CA ARG A 16 7.26 -9.32 -5.67
C ARG A 16 6.88 -10.07 -6.94
N ILE A 17 7.31 -9.60 -8.12
CA ILE A 17 7.06 -10.29 -9.39
C ILE A 17 7.67 -11.69 -9.37
N GLU A 18 8.92 -11.82 -8.95
CA GLU A 18 9.60 -13.12 -8.84
C GLU A 18 8.91 -14.04 -7.84
N ALA A 19 8.54 -13.52 -6.66
CA ALA A 19 7.79 -14.28 -5.66
C ALA A 19 6.44 -14.75 -6.19
N TYR A 20 5.69 -13.88 -6.88
CA TYR A 20 4.41 -14.23 -7.48
C TYR A 20 4.57 -15.27 -8.60
N ARG A 21 5.56 -15.13 -9.48
CA ARG A 21 5.87 -16.16 -10.50
C ARG A 21 6.18 -17.51 -9.86
N ALA A 22 6.98 -17.55 -8.80
CA ALA A 22 7.29 -18.79 -8.08
C ALA A 22 6.03 -19.43 -7.45
N LEU A 23 5.20 -18.63 -6.79
CA LEU A 23 3.94 -19.07 -6.19
C LEU A 23 2.96 -19.61 -7.24
N VAL A 24 2.81 -18.93 -8.37
CA VAL A 24 1.83 -19.26 -9.41
C VAL A 24 2.27 -20.44 -10.28
N SER A 25 3.57 -20.59 -10.55
CA SER A 25 4.12 -21.69 -11.37
C SER A 25 4.20 -23.04 -10.66
N GLY A 26 3.96 -23.09 -9.34
CA GLY A 26 4.11 -24.31 -8.54
C GLY A 26 5.56 -24.67 -8.25
N ALA A 27 6.47 -23.70 -8.35
CA ALA A 27 7.83 -23.86 -7.82
C ALA A 27 7.75 -24.17 -6.31
N VAL A 28 8.74 -24.92 -5.80
CA VAL A 28 8.81 -25.20 -4.36
C VAL A 28 9.04 -23.88 -3.62
N VAL A 29 8.00 -23.41 -2.94
CA VAL A 29 8.02 -22.22 -2.09
C VAL A 29 8.06 -22.62 -0.62
N ASN A 30 8.84 -21.90 0.17
CA ASN A 30 8.89 -22.11 1.61
C ASN A 30 7.97 -21.10 2.31
N LEU A 31 6.75 -21.50 2.65
CA LEU A 31 5.82 -20.64 3.39
C LEU A 31 6.20 -20.46 4.87
N ASP A 32 7.21 -21.18 5.38
CA ASP A 32 7.78 -20.90 6.70
C ASP A 32 8.70 -19.67 6.66
N ASP A 33 9.16 -19.26 5.46
CA ASP A 33 9.78 -17.96 5.27
C ASP A 33 8.72 -16.85 5.38
N GLN A 34 8.94 -15.92 6.31
CA GLN A 34 7.95 -14.91 6.63
C GLN A 34 7.64 -13.99 5.45
N GLN A 35 8.64 -13.65 4.64
CA GLN A 35 8.44 -12.76 3.50
C GLN A 35 7.66 -13.47 2.38
N CYS A 36 7.99 -14.74 2.12
CA CYS A 36 7.25 -15.61 1.20
C CYS A 36 5.78 -15.75 1.63
N ALA A 37 5.52 -16.02 2.91
CA ALA A 37 4.16 -16.11 3.45
C ALA A 37 3.36 -14.81 3.27
N LEU A 38 4.02 -13.64 3.45
CA LEU A 38 3.38 -12.36 3.24
C LEU A 38 3.09 -12.08 1.75
N TYR A 39 4.00 -12.42 0.84
CA TYR A 39 3.71 -12.37 -0.60
C TYR A 39 2.55 -13.29 -0.98
N ALA A 40 2.52 -14.53 -0.46
CA ALA A 40 1.40 -15.45 -0.68
C ALA A 40 0.08 -14.88 -0.15
N THR A 41 0.10 -14.22 1.01
CA THR A 41 -1.08 -13.56 1.59
C THR A 41 -1.56 -12.37 0.74
N MET A 42 -0.63 -11.55 0.23
CA MET A 42 -0.94 -10.43 -0.67
C MET A 42 -1.57 -10.93 -1.98
N LEU A 43 -0.99 -11.96 -2.59
CA LEU A 43 -1.51 -12.59 -3.79
C LEU A 43 -2.91 -13.18 -3.52
N HIS A 44 -3.07 -13.87 -2.39
CA HIS A 44 -4.33 -14.49 -2.02
C HIS A 44 -5.49 -13.49 -1.92
N HIS A 45 -5.30 -12.37 -1.21
CA HIS A 45 -6.35 -11.33 -1.09
C HIS A 45 -6.64 -10.63 -2.42
N THR A 46 -5.69 -10.64 -3.36
CA THR A 46 -5.90 -10.09 -4.69
C THR A 46 -6.75 -11.02 -5.55
N LEU A 47 -6.37 -12.30 -5.63
CA LEU A 47 -7.04 -13.29 -6.47
C LEU A 47 -8.42 -13.68 -5.94
N TRP A 48 -8.57 -13.83 -4.63
CA TRP A 48 -9.81 -14.30 -4.02
C TRP A 48 -10.44 -13.22 -3.14
N SER A 49 -11.74 -13.01 -3.33
CA SER A 49 -12.52 -12.14 -2.44
C SER A 49 -12.97 -12.95 -1.22
N PRO A 50 -12.67 -12.53 0.02
CA PRO A 50 -13.12 -13.24 1.22
C PRO A 50 -14.63 -13.50 1.24
N ALA A 51 -15.41 -12.56 0.67
CA ALA A 51 -16.88 -12.65 0.63
C ALA A 51 -17.47 -13.67 -0.36
N LYS A 52 -16.66 -14.35 -1.19
CA LYS A 52 -17.16 -15.18 -2.30
C LYS A 52 -16.76 -16.65 -2.22
N ARG A 53 -15.95 -17.04 -1.23
CA ARG A 53 -15.46 -18.41 -1.12
C ARG A 53 -15.29 -18.81 0.35
N GLU A 54 -15.88 -19.94 0.70
CA GLU A 54 -15.58 -20.63 1.94
C GLU A 54 -14.25 -21.38 1.78
N TRP A 55 -13.39 -21.26 2.79
CA TRP A 55 -12.08 -21.91 2.83
C TRP A 55 -12.11 -23.01 3.88
N HIS A 56 -11.50 -24.14 3.58
CA HIS A 56 -11.41 -25.26 4.52
C HIS A 56 -10.22 -25.07 5.48
N GLY A 57 -9.09 -24.59 4.96
CA GLY A 57 -7.90 -24.28 5.74
C GLY A 57 -7.96 -22.95 6.50
N GLN A 58 -7.00 -22.79 7.41
CA GLN A 58 -6.68 -21.53 8.11
C GLN A 58 -5.17 -21.27 8.02
N GLY A 59 -4.74 -20.02 8.13
CA GLY A 59 -3.33 -19.67 8.04
C GLY A 59 -2.64 -20.25 6.79
N GLN A 60 -1.51 -20.92 6.99
CA GLN A 60 -0.73 -21.52 5.90
C GLN A 60 -1.51 -22.58 5.11
N ASP A 61 -2.37 -23.38 5.74
CA ASP A 61 -3.20 -24.38 5.03
C ASP A 61 -4.14 -23.72 4.03
N ARG A 62 -4.68 -22.52 4.36
CA ARG A 62 -5.52 -21.75 3.45
C ARG A 62 -4.72 -21.21 2.25
N LEU A 63 -3.49 -20.76 2.50
CA LEU A 63 -2.61 -20.31 1.42
C LEU A 63 -2.29 -21.47 0.46
N LEU A 64 -1.96 -22.64 1.00
CA LEU A 64 -1.72 -23.85 0.22
C LEU A 64 -2.97 -24.27 -0.57
N GLU A 65 -4.14 -24.30 0.07
CA GLU A 65 -5.42 -24.58 -0.60
C GLU A 65 -5.64 -23.62 -1.79
N GLY A 66 -5.40 -22.32 -1.60
CA GLY A 66 -5.50 -21.32 -2.67
C GLY A 66 -4.54 -21.58 -3.83
N LEU A 67 -3.28 -21.88 -3.53
CA LEU A 67 -2.27 -22.19 -4.55
C LEU A 67 -2.62 -23.48 -5.31
N GLU A 68 -3.02 -24.54 -4.61
CA GLU A 68 -3.44 -25.81 -5.25
C GLU A 68 -4.63 -25.60 -6.20
N LEU A 69 -5.60 -24.77 -5.82
CA LEU A 69 -6.73 -24.43 -6.67
C LEU A 69 -6.28 -23.65 -7.90
N LEU A 70 -5.34 -22.71 -7.74
CA LEU A 70 -4.79 -21.95 -8.85
C LEU A 70 -4.01 -22.84 -9.83
N HIS A 71 -3.19 -23.77 -9.33
CA HIS A 71 -2.38 -24.66 -10.15
C HIS A 71 -3.20 -25.64 -11.00
N ARG A 72 -4.45 -25.92 -10.62
CA ARG A 72 -5.38 -26.73 -11.43
C ARG A 72 -5.94 -25.97 -12.64
N GLU A 73 -5.83 -24.65 -12.65
CA GLU A 73 -6.35 -23.77 -13.70
C GLU A 73 -5.21 -23.28 -14.61
N SER A 74 -4.67 -24.18 -15.45
CA SER A 74 -3.48 -23.90 -16.27
C SER A 74 -3.61 -22.63 -17.14
N ALA A 75 -4.79 -22.38 -17.70
CA ALA A 75 -5.06 -21.17 -18.48
C ALA A 75 -4.91 -19.87 -17.64
N VAL A 76 -5.29 -19.91 -16.36
CA VAL A 76 -5.15 -18.75 -15.44
C VAL A 76 -3.69 -18.58 -15.04
N VAL A 77 -2.97 -19.67 -14.81
CA VAL A 77 -1.52 -19.65 -14.55
C VAL A 77 -0.77 -19.01 -15.72
N GLU A 78 -1.04 -19.45 -16.95
CA GLU A 78 -0.44 -18.90 -18.17
C GLU A 78 -0.73 -17.40 -18.32
N GLU A 79 -1.98 -16.97 -18.10
CA GLU A 79 -2.37 -15.56 -18.17
C GLU A 79 -1.66 -14.72 -17.09
N LEU A 80 -1.56 -15.22 -15.86
CA LEU A 80 -0.85 -14.55 -14.77
C LEU A 80 0.63 -14.38 -15.09
N MET A 81 1.27 -15.40 -15.68
CA MET A 81 2.67 -15.31 -16.11
C MET A 81 2.86 -14.20 -17.15
N GLN A 82 1.96 -14.11 -18.14
CA GLN A 82 1.98 -13.03 -19.13
C GLN A 82 1.77 -11.65 -18.49
N VAL A 83 0.83 -11.53 -17.54
CA VAL A 83 0.62 -10.28 -16.79
C VAL A 83 1.89 -9.89 -16.03
N PHE A 84 2.59 -10.83 -15.41
CA PHE A 84 3.83 -10.54 -14.69
C PHE A 84 4.99 -10.18 -15.62
N ASP A 85 5.05 -10.76 -16.82
CA ASP A 85 6.01 -10.37 -17.87
C ASP A 85 5.77 -8.92 -18.30
N GLU A 86 4.54 -8.57 -18.65
CA GLU A 86 4.13 -7.21 -19.00
C GLU A 86 4.36 -6.22 -17.85
N ALA A 87 4.02 -6.61 -16.63
CA ALA A 87 4.20 -5.78 -15.44
C ALA A 87 5.68 -5.51 -15.18
N HIS A 88 6.55 -6.50 -15.38
CA HIS A 88 7.99 -6.38 -15.26
C HIS A 88 8.59 -5.43 -16.30
N GLU A 89 8.13 -5.50 -17.55
CA GLU A 89 8.57 -4.57 -18.62
C GLU A 89 8.12 -3.13 -18.38
N ARG A 90 7.03 -2.93 -17.62
CA ARG A 90 6.45 -1.61 -17.31
C ARG A 90 7.01 -0.97 -16.05
N ILE A 91 7.97 -1.59 -15.35
CA ILE A 91 8.58 -1.01 -14.15
C ILE A 91 9.22 0.34 -14.51
N LYS A 92 8.67 1.43 -13.95
CA LYS A 92 9.15 2.79 -14.19
C LYS A 92 10.16 3.26 -13.17
N HIS A 93 10.12 2.70 -11.96
CA HIS A 93 10.84 3.20 -10.81
C HIS A 93 11.63 2.09 -10.15
N VAL A 94 12.84 2.42 -9.71
CA VAL A 94 13.58 1.54 -8.80
C VAL A 94 12.85 1.55 -7.46
N SER A 95 12.54 0.35 -6.95
CA SER A 95 11.92 0.18 -5.64
C SER A 95 12.95 -0.18 -4.57
N PHE A 96 12.73 0.29 -3.34
CA PHE A 96 13.69 0.14 -2.24
C PHE A 96 13.06 -0.60 -1.06
N PRO A 97 13.79 -1.52 -0.40
CA PRO A 97 13.29 -2.14 0.83
C PRO A 97 13.21 -1.09 1.95
N LEU A 98 12.40 -1.38 2.96
CA LEU A 98 12.46 -0.67 4.23
C LEU A 98 13.70 -1.10 5.04
N ALA A 99 14.03 -0.33 6.06
CA ALA A 99 15.18 -0.56 6.93
C ALA A 99 14.75 -0.80 8.38
N GLY A 100 15.70 -1.25 9.21
CA GLY A 100 15.50 -1.41 10.65
C GLY A 100 14.42 -2.45 10.98
N SER A 101 13.56 -2.14 11.95
CA SER A 101 12.44 -2.97 12.42
C SER A 101 11.39 -3.30 11.35
N LEU A 102 11.43 -2.64 10.19
CA LEU A 102 10.51 -2.86 9.08
C LEU A 102 11.13 -3.63 7.90
N ALA A 103 12.40 -4.06 8.00
CA ALA A 103 13.12 -4.68 6.89
C ALA A 103 12.49 -6.01 6.40
N ASP A 104 11.79 -6.73 7.27
CA ASP A 104 11.14 -8.01 6.96
C ASP A 104 9.75 -7.85 6.30
N LEU A 105 9.34 -6.62 5.96
CA LEU A 105 8.10 -6.40 5.23
C LEU A 105 8.32 -6.57 3.71
N PRO A 106 7.34 -7.14 2.98
CA PRO A 106 7.42 -7.31 1.53
C PRO A 106 7.17 -6.00 0.75
N ILE A 107 6.80 -4.92 1.43
CA ILE A 107 6.49 -3.64 0.82
C ILE A 107 7.76 -2.83 0.55
N ARG A 108 7.80 -2.16 -0.60
CA ARG A 108 8.97 -1.46 -1.10
C ARG A 108 8.61 -0.03 -1.48
N VAL A 109 9.45 0.91 -1.06
CA VAL A 109 9.32 2.32 -1.40
C VAL A 109 9.35 2.46 -2.92
N HIS A 110 8.44 3.25 -3.47
CA HIS A 110 8.17 3.48 -4.89
C HIS A 110 7.55 2.31 -5.66
N ALA A 111 7.09 1.26 -4.98
CA ALA A 111 6.24 0.25 -5.59
C ALA A 111 4.74 0.55 -5.33
N ARG A 112 3.88 0.02 -6.20
CA ARG A 112 2.42 0.18 -6.15
C ARG A 112 1.73 -1.03 -5.53
N TYR A 113 0.73 -0.75 -4.70
CA TYR A 113 -0.04 -1.75 -3.98
C TYR A 113 -1.53 -1.45 -4.11
N SER A 114 -2.31 -2.44 -4.50
CA SER A 114 -3.74 -2.38 -4.25
C SER A 114 -3.98 -2.26 -2.74
N ARG A 115 -5.17 -1.78 -2.34
CA ARG A 115 -5.48 -1.66 -0.91
C ARG A 115 -5.39 -3.03 -0.19
N ALA A 116 -5.75 -4.12 -0.87
CA ALA A 116 -5.70 -5.45 -0.30
C ALA A 116 -4.26 -5.91 -0.05
N GLU A 117 -3.38 -5.75 -1.04
CA GLU A 117 -1.95 -6.06 -0.90
C GLU A 117 -1.27 -5.19 0.14
N MET A 118 -1.57 -3.88 0.17
CA MET A 118 -1.02 -2.97 1.18
C MET A 118 -1.35 -3.46 2.59
N LEU A 119 -2.62 -3.81 2.86
CA LEU A 119 -3.02 -4.28 4.18
C LEU A 119 -2.42 -5.63 4.57
N ALA A 120 -2.26 -6.54 3.61
CA ALA A 120 -1.56 -7.80 3.85
C ALA A 120 -0.06 -7.57 4.11
N GLY A 121 0.58 -6.76 3.26
CA GLY A 121 2.02 -6.48 3.32
C GLY A 121 2.46 -5.73 4.59
N ILE A 122 1.62 -4.85 5.14
CA ILE A 122 1.87 -4.19 6.44
C ILE A 122 1.49 -5.06 7.65
N ARG A 123 1.09 -6.33 7.45
CA ARG A 123 0.61 -7.24 8.51
C ARG A 123 -0.64 -6.75 9.24
N TRP A 124 -1.46 -5.94 8.57
CA TRP A 124 -2.77 -5.54 9.11
C TRP A 124 -3.81 -6.63 8.94
N ALA A 125 -3.87 -7.22 7.75
CA ALA A 125 -4.71 -8.36 7.43
C ALA A 125 -3.84 -9.61 7.31
N ASP A 126 -4.28 -10.71 7.93
CA ASP A 126 -3.80 -12.05 7.62
C ASP A 126 -4.74 -12.72 6.62
N VAL A 127 -4.42 -13.95 6.22
CA VAL A 127 -5.24 -14.72 5.28
C VAL A 127 -6.62 -15.10 5.87
N ASP A 128 -6.77 -15.04 7.19
CA ASP A 128 -7.96 -15.48 7.91
C ASP A 128 -9.00 -14.37 8.12
N THR A 129 -8.52 -13.21 8.55
CA THR A 129 -9.32 -12.06 9.03
C THR A 129 -9.79 -11.12 7.90
N GLY A 130 -9.24 -11.29 6.69
CA GLY A 130 -9.66 -10.53 5.51
C GLY A 130 -9.28 -9.04 5.57
N VAL A 131 -9.57 -8.32 4.49
CA VAL A 131 -9.23 -6.89 4.33
C VAL A 131 -10.43 -5.94 4.57
N ALA A 132 -11.55 -6.48 5.04
CA ALA A 132 -12.83 -5.78 5.20
C ALA A 132 -12.93 -5.00 6.52
N GLY A 133 -13.75 -3.95 6.56
CA GLY A 133 -14.17 -3.29 7.81
C GLY A 133 -13.41 -2.03 8.24
N GLN A 134 -12.49 -1.50 7.43
CA GLN A 134 -11.77 -0.26 7.77
C GLN A 134 -11.93 0.81 6.69
N VAL A 135 -12.71 1.84 7.00
CA VAL A 135 -13.06 2.96 6.11
C VAL A 135 -12.10 4.16 6.30
N ALA A 136 -11.38 4.22 7.42
CA ALA A 136 -10.49 5.33 7.72
C ALA A 136 -9.19 5.27 6.89
N GLY A 137 -8.82 6.41 6.29
CA GLY A 137 -7.57 6.58 5.54
C GLY A 137 -6.30 6.69 6.41
N VAL A 138 -6.39 6.37 7.70
CA VAL A 138 -5.25 6.29 8.62
C VAL A 138 -5.50 5.18 9.63
N ARG A 139 -4.46 4.43 9.98
CA ARG A 139 -4.52 3.31 10.93
C ARG A 139 -3.19 3.15 11.68
N PHE A 140 -3.24 2.83 12.96
CA PHE A 140 -2.06 2.34 13.68
C PHE A 140 -2.01 0.83 13.59
N VAL A 141 -0.88 0.27 13.19
CA VAL A 141 -0.64 -1.17 13.04
C VAL A 141 0.29 -1.64 14.17
N PRO A 142 -0.23 -2.22 15.27
CA PRO A 142 0.60 -2.56 16.42
C PRO A 142 1.71 -3.57 16.12
N ARG A 143 1.48 -4.51 15.18
CA ARG A 143 2.44 -5.56 14.82
C ARG A 143 3.74 -5.01 14.21
N ILE A 144 3.69 -3.83 13.60
CA ILE A 144 4.86 -3.16 13.00
C ILE A 144 5.13 -1.79 13.63
N GLN A 145 4.43 -1.46 14.73
CA GLN A 145 4.54 -0.18 15.44
C GLN A 145 4.49 1.03 14.50
N ALA A 146 3.55 1.05 13.54
CA ALA A 146 3.50 2.08 12.51
C ALA A 146 2.11 2.67 12.35
N ASP A 147 2.02 4.00 12.21
CA ASP A 147 0.87 4.65 11.61
C ASP A 147 0.98 4.59 10.09
N VAL A 148 -0.07 4.15 9.42
CA VAL A 148 -0.13 3.99 7.96
C VAL A 148 -1.19 4.93 7.40
N PHE A 149 -0.77 5.81 6.48
CA PHE A 149 -1.60 6.83 5.86
C PHE A 149 -1.96 6.42 4.44
N ASP A 150 -3.25 6.34 4.16
CA ASP A 150 -3.82 6.11 2.82
C ASP A 150 -4.23 7.46 2.22
N VAL A 151 -3.29 8.12 1.57
CA VAL A 151 -3.48 9.44 0.98
C VAL A 151 -4.06 9.29 -0.44
N THR A 152 -5.15 9.99 -0.72
CA THR A 152 -5.57 10.26 -2.09
C THR A 152 -5.39 11.74 -2.30
N TRP A 153 -4.56 12.14 -3.26
CA TRP A 153 -4.40 13.55 -3.60
C TRP A 153 -5.76 14.11 -4.03
N GLN A 154 -6.16 15.22 -3.42
CA GLN A 154 -7.45 15.85 -3.66
C GLN A 154 -7.25 17.26 -4.18
N LYS A 155 -7.88 17.57 -5.32
CA LYS A 155 -8.30 18.93 -5.64
C LYS A 155 -9.55 19.23 -4.82
N SER A 156 -9.54 20.22 -3.94
CA SER A 156 -10.79 20.71 -3.36
C SER A 156 -11.36 21.82 -4.26
N GLU A 157 -12.56 21.61 -4.81
CA GLU A 157 -13.30 22.65 -5.56
C GLU A 157 -14.10 23.60 -4.66
N ARG A 158 -14.00 23.45 -3.33
CA ARG A 158 -14.75 24.29 -2.39
C ARG A 158 -13.89 25.41 -1.86
N ASP A 159 -14.30 26.61 -2.26
CA ASP A 159 -13.98 27.93 -1.74
C ASP A 159 -12.80 28.67 -2.40
N TYR A 160 -13.19 29.80 -3.01
CA TYR A 160 -12.44 30.82 -3.75
C TYR A 160 -11.35 31.51 -2.89
N SER A 161 -10.38 30.76 -2.37
CA SER A 161 -9.14 31.31 -1.80
C SER A 161 -7.94 30.66 -2.52
N PRO A 162 -7.11 31.42 -3.26
CA PRO A 162 -6.02 30.90 -4.09
C PRO A 162 -4.96 30.05 -3.37
N ILE A 163 -4.98 30.01 -2.03
CA ILE A 163 -3.94 29.41 -1.19
C ILE A 163 -4.45 28.17 -0.42
N THR A 164 -5.78 27.91 -0.44
CA THR A 164 -6.43 26.92 0.44
C THR A 164 -7.01 25.70 -0.29
N MET A 165 -6.70 25.52 -1.58
CA MET A 165 -7.35 24.51 -2.44
C MET A 165 -6.80 23.07 -2.29
N TYR A 166 -5.74 22.85 -1.51
CA TYR A 166 -5.07 21.54 -1.39
C TYR A 166 -4.90 21.10 0.06
N ARG A 167 -5.48 19.94 0.39
CA ARG A 167 -5.35 19.34 1.74
C ARG A 167 -4.09 18.48 1.85
N ASP A 168 -3.85 17.63 0.85
CA ASP A 168 -2.72 16.71 0.80
C ASP A 168 -1.95 16.88 -0.51
N TYR A 169 -0.67 17.29 -0.45
CA TYR A 169 0.15 17.58 -1.63
C TYR A 169 1.65 17.48 -1.32
N ALA A 170 2.49 17.33 -2.35
CA ALA A 170 3.93 17.43 -2.20
C ALA A 170 4.38 18.89 -2.37
N ILE A 171 5.19 19.38 -1.43
CA ILE A 171 5.81 20.72 -1.46
C ILE A 171 7.13 20.66 -2.24
N SER A 172 7.84 19.56 -2.08
CA SER A 172 9.06 19.22 -2.81
C SER A 172 9.14 17.70 -2.92
N PRO A 173 10.11 17.15 -3.67
CA PRO A 173 10.28 15.70 -3.78
C PRO A 173 10.42 14.99 -2.41
N THR A 174 10.88 15.66 -1.36
CA THR A 174 11.05 15.05 -0.03
C THR A 174 10.11 15.60 1.03
N LEU A 175 9.29 16.63 0.74
CA LEU A 175 8.48 17.29 1.78
C LEU A 175 7.00 17.30 1.39
N LEU A 176 6.16 16.75 2.26
CA LEU A 176 4.72 16.61 2.05
C LEU A 176 3.92 17.48 3.01
N ASN A 177 2.78 17.96 2.52
CA ASN A 177 1.68 18.44 3.34
C ASN A 177 0.63 17.33 3.49
N TRP A 178 0.17 17.11 4.71
CA TRP A 178 -0.94 16.19 4.97
C TRP A 178 -1.87 16.76 6.03
N GLU A 179 -3.18 16.68 5.80
CA GLU A 179 -4.20 17.14 6.73
C GLU A 179 -4.86 15.97 7.47
N SER A 180 -4.91 16.07 8.80
CA SER A 180 -5.57 15.05 9.62
C SER A 180 -7.07 14.99 9.36
N GLN A 181 -7.66 13.80 9.51
CA GLN A 181 -9.12 13.63 9.45
C GLN A 181 -9.83 14.53 10.48
N HIS A 182 -11.04 15.01 10.17
CA HIS A 182 -11.81 15.95 11.00
C HIS A 182 -12.07 15.53 12.46
N ALA A 183 -11.87 14.26 12.82
CA ALA A 183 -11.98 13.76 14.20
C ALA A 183 -10.68 13.93 15.01
N ALA A 184 -9.52 14.01 14.35
CA ALA A 184 -8.25 14.25 14.99
C ALA A 184 -8.14 15.74 15.36
N HIS A 185 -7.84 15.99 16.63
CA HIS A 185 -7.48 17.30 17.15
C HIS A 185 -6.08 17.22 17.75
N ARG A 186 -5.46 18.37 18.00
CA ARG A 186 -4.08 18.51 18.49
C ARG A 186 -3.77 17.61 19.70
N ASP A 187 -4.70 17.47 20.63
CA ASP A 187 -4.53 16.66 21.85
C ASP A 187 -5.06 15.22 21.73
N SER A 188 -5.31 14.74 20.51
CA SER A 188 -5.68 13.33 20.31
C SER A 188 -4.50 12.39 20.50
N GLN A 189 -4.78 11.15 20.89
CA GLN A 189 -3.74 10.10 21.01
C GLN A 189 -3.00 9.86 19.68
N ALA A 190 -3.71 9.97 18.55
CA ALA A 190 -3.13 9.83 17.22
C ALA A 190 -2.11 10.95 16.93
N VAL A 191 -2.50 12.22 17.13
CA VAL A 191 -1.58 13.36 16.92
C VAL A 191 -0.36 13.28 17.84
N ARG A 192 -0.55 12.91 19.11
CA ARG A 192 0.59 12.67 20.04
C ARG A 192 1.52 11.58 19.52
N ARG A 193 1.00 10.50 18.95
CA ARG A 193 1.82 9.43 18.39
C ARG A 193 2.60 9.92 17.16
N TYR A 194 1.95 10.67 16.26
CA TYR A 194 2.60 11.24 15.08
C TYR A 194 3.77 12.16 15.43
N VAL A 195 3.59 13.05 16.42
CA VAL A 195 4.61 14.03 16.82
C VAL A 195 5.79 13.38 17.55
N ASN A 196 5.51 12.34 18.35
CA ASN A 196 6.52 11.69 19.18
C ASN A 196 7.04 10.39 18.56
N HIS A 197 6.76 10.13 17.28
CA HIS A 197 6.91 8.80 16.67
C HIS A 197 8.35 8.27 16.77
N GLU A 198 9.33 9.10 16.45
CA GLU A 198 10.76 8.78 16.55
C GLU A 198 11.18 8.45 18.00
N SER A 199 10.78 9.29 18.96
CA SER A 199 11.11 9.07 20.37
C SER A 199 10.44 7.82 20.95
N ALA A 200 9.30 7.41 20.39
CA ALA A 200 8.56 6.22 20.77
C ALA A 200 8.98 4.97 20.00
N GLY A 201 9.92 5.08 19.04
CA GLY A 201 10.34 3.97 18.18
C GLY A 201 9.21 3.47 17.25
N THR A 202 8.27 4.35 16.90
CA THR A 202 7.17 4.06 15.97
C THR A 202 7.40 4.74 14.62
N HIS A 203 6.78 4.22 13.57
CA HIS A 203 6.97 4.70 12.19
C HIS A 203 5.74 5.39 11.63
N VAL A 204 5.92 6.19 10.59
CA VAL A 204 4.82 6.79 9.81
C VAL A 204 5.02 6.43 8.35
N LEU A 205 4.18 5.53 7.83
CA LEU A 205 4.26 5.01 6.47
C LEU A 205 3.21 5.67 5.59
N ILE A 206 3.63 6.29 4.50
CA ILE A 206 2.72 7.04 3.63
C ILE A 206 2.53 6.31 2.30
N PHE A 207 1.28 5.96 2.02
CA PHE A 207 0.83 5.43 0.74
C PHE A 207 -0.02 6.49 0.05
N ALA A 208 0.29 6.83 -1.20
CA ALA A 208 -0.41 7.88 -1.92
C ALA A 208 -0.91 7.42 -3.29
N ARG A 209 -2.01 7.99 -3.75
CA ARG A 209 -2.50 7.83 -5.12
C ARG A 209 -3.10 9.12 -5.65
N GLU A 210 -3.05 9.27 -6.96
CA GLU A 210 -3.49 10.45 -7.69
C GLU A 210 -5.02 10.54 -7.77
N SER A 211 -5.70 9.39 -7.86
CA SER A 211 -7.15 9.32 -7.93
C SER A 211 -7.68 8.01 -7.34
N LYS A 212 -8.99 7.92 -7.11
CA LYS A 212 -9.61 6.65 -6.72
C LYS A 212 -9.87 5.73 -7.91
N SER A 213 -10.18 6.28 -9.08
CA SER A 213 -10.60 5.53 -10.26
C SER A 213 -9.42 4.90 -11.01
N TRP A 214 -9.64 3.69 -11.51
CA TRP A 214 -8.68 2.94 -12.31
C TRP A 214 -9.44 2.03 -13.29
N GLU A 215 -8.88 1.83 -14.47
CA GLU A 215 -9.55 1.09 -15.56
C GLU A 215 -9.44 -0.43 -15.41
N PHE A 216 -8.41 -0.92 -14.71
CA PHE A 216 -8.12 -2.36 -14.59
C PHE A 216 -8.79 -3.02 -13.36
N ALA A 217 -9.17 -2.25 -12.34
CA ALA A 217 -9.82 -2.77 -11.13
C ALA A 217 -10.66 -1.71 -10.41
N SER A 218 -11.20 -2.08 -9.24
CA SER A 218 -12.14 -1.23 -8.48
C SER A 218 -11.54 0.09 -7.97
N ALA A 219 -10.23 0.17 -7.81
CA ALA A 219 -9.57 1.41 -7.42
C ALA A 219 -8.10 1.46 -7.84
N ARG A 220 -7.58 2.68 -8.00
CA ARG A 220 -6.16 2.90 -8.30
C ARG A 220 -5.28 2.43 -7.14
N PRO A 221 -4.22 1.65 -7.42
CA PRO A 221 -3.19 1.26 -6.48
C PRO A 221 -2.45 2.46 -5.89
N PHE A 222 -2.06 2.36 -4.62
CA PHE A 222 -1.24 3.36 -3.94
C PHE A 222 0.23 3.14 -4.25
N LEU A 223 0.95 4.21 -4.57
CA LEU A 223 2.40 4.25 -4.51
C LEU A 223 2.84 4.34 -3.05
N PHE A 224 3.74 3.47 -2.62
CA PHE A 224 4.34 3.59 -1.28
C PHE A 224 5.45 4.64 -1.30
N LEU A 225 5.28 5.72 -0.56
CA LEU A 225 6.24 6.84 -0.52
C LEU A 225 7.39 6.59 0.46
N GLY A 226 7.20 5.64 1.38
CA GLY A 226 8.17 5.25 2.38
C GLY A 226 7.83 5.71 3.80
N ASP A 227 8.80 5.53 4.68
CA ASP A 227 8.79 6.05 6.05
C ASP A 227 9.05 7.56 6.05
N ALA A 228 8.33 8.29 6.90
CA ALA A 228 8.31 9.73 6.95
C ALA A 228 8.66 10.27 8.34
N ARG A 229 9.47 11.32 8.37
CA ARG A 229 9.83 12.05 9.57
C ARG A 229 8.90 13.23 9.81
N TYR A 230 8.44 13.38 11.03
CA TYR A 230 7.68 14.54 11.46
C TYR A 230 8.57 15.80 11.43
N ILE A 231 8.09 16.89 10.81
CA ILE A 231 8.79 18.18 10.76
C ILE A 231 8.07 19.24 11.58
N SER A 232 6.78 19.43 11.31
CA SER A 232 5.96 20.41 12.01
C SER A 232 4.48 20.11 11.86
N HIS A 233 3.66 20.72 12.71
CA HIS A 233 2.22 20.77 12.50
C HIS A 233 1.65 22.15 12.87
N SER A 234 0.49 22.47 12.31
CA SER A 234 -0.27 23.69 12.59
C SER A 234 -1.78 23.42 12.55
N GLY A 235 -2.57 24.38 13.01
CA GLY A 235 -4.02 24.21 13.16
C GLY A 235 -4.42 23.38 14.39
N GLU A 236 -5.73 23.30 14.64
CA GLU A 236 -6.30 22.55 15.76
C GLU A 236 -7.25 21.44 15.30
N ARG A 237 -8.12 21.74 14.33
CA ARG A 237 -9.09 20.80 13.79
C ARG A 237 -9.59 21.27 12.40
N PRO A 238 -9.06 20.73 11.29
CA PRO A 238 -8.04 19.68 11.22
C PRO A 238 -6.63 20.21 11.56
N VAL A 239 -5.72 19.29 11.92
CA VAL A 239 -4.30 19.56 12.10
C VAL A 239 -3.57 19.29 10.79
N THR A 240 -2.78 20.24 10.32
CA THR A 240 -1.94 20.11 9.13
C THR A 240 -0.52 19.71 9.55
N PHE A 241 0.05 18.69 8.93
CA PHE A 241 1.39 18.18 9.20
C PHE A 241 2.31 18.38 7.99
N ARG A 242 3.58 18.66 8.29
CA ARG A 242 4.69 18.58 7.35
C ARG A 242 5.49 17.31 7.63
N TRP A 243 5.62 16.47 6.61
CA TRP A 243 6.32 15.19 6.67
C TRP A 243 7.49 15.18 5.68
N GLU A 244 8.66 14.77 6.16
CA GLU A 244 9.86 14.59 5.33
C GLU A 244 10.03 13.11 4.97
N LEU A 245 10.02 12.80 3.68
CA LEU A 245 10.30 11.46 3.15
C LEU A 245 11.80 11.18 3.17
N GLN A 246 12.17 9.96 3.56
CA GLN A 246 13.56 9.51 3.50
C GLN A 246 14.09 9.37 2.06
N ARG A 247 13.20 9.17 1.09
CA ARG A 247 13.54 9.08 -0.34
C ARG A 247 12.70 10.09 -1.13
N PRO A 248 13.30 10.80 -2.10
CA PRO A 248 12.55 11.73 -2.93
C PRO A 248 11.54 10.97 -3.79
N LEU A 249 10.35 11.56 -3.95
CA LEU A 249 9.31 11.07 -4.84
C LEU A 249 9.86 10.84 -6.26
N PRO A 250 9.34 9.82 -6.97
CA PRO A 250 9.56 9.71 -8.40
C PRO A 250 9.08 10.97 -9.12
N ALA A 251 9.85 11.43 -10.12
CA ALA A 251 9.63 12.72 -10.77
C ALA A 251 8.23 12.83 -11.41
N ASP A 252 7.77 11.78 -12.09
CA ASP A 252 6.43 11.72 -12.69
C ASP A 252 5.32 11.81 -11.65
N PHE A 253 5.51 11.17 -10.49
CA PHE A 253 4.56 11.25 -9.38
C PHE A 253 4.55 12.66 -8.78
N PHE A 254 5.72 13.26 -8.53
CA PHE A 254 5.82 14.64 -8.06
C PHE A 254 5.16 15.63 -9.03
N THR A 255 5.43 15.55 -10.33
CA THR A 255 4.79 16.40 -11.34
C THR A 255 3.28 16.15 -11.40
N ALA A 256 2.81 14.91 -11.30
CA ALA A 256 1.37 14.63 -11.20
C ALA A 256 0.75 15.29 -9.96
N SER A 257 1.50 15.36 -8.85
CA SER A 257 1.09 16.07 -7.64
C SER A 257 0.97 17.58 -7.87
N GLU A 258 1.90 18.17 -8.64
CA GLU A 258 1.90 19.60 -8.97
C GLU A 258 0.77 19.96 -9.95
N VAL A 259 0.52 19.14 -10.97
CA VAL A 259 -0.63 19.31 -11.87
C VAL A 259 -1.96 19.15 -11.13
N LEU A 260 -1.97 18.30 -10.10
CA LEU A 260 -3.09 18.21 -9.18
C LEU A 260 -3.11 19.36 -8.17
N ALA A 261 -2.02 20.11 -8.01
CA ALA A 261 -1.90 21.30 -7.15
C ALA A 261 -1.96 22.65 -7.92
N GLY A 262 -2.12 22.63 -9.24
CA GLY A 262 -2.33 23.79 -10.12
C GLY A 262 -3.71 23.77 -10.76
#